data_AF-J3A6S9-F1
#
_entry.id   AF-J3A6S9-F1
#
_cell.length_a   1.000
_cell.length_b   1.000
_cell.length_c   1.000
_cell.angle_alpha   90.00
_cell.angle_beta   90.00
_cell.angle_gamma   90.00
#
_symmetry.space_group_name_H-M   'P 1'
#
loop_
_entity.id
_entity.type
_entity.pdbx_description
1 polymer ?
#
loop_
_entity_poly.entity_id
_entity_poly.type
_entity_poly.pdbx_seq_one_letter_code
_entity_poly.pdbx_strand_id
1 'polypeptide(L)'
;MNAMPLSRPDAAASAASDQAHLDNDAASFEDAFTQARWRAFLRIVEGRPRPATKAMIGDVARWHGVTLKALHNLDERRITQCERGPGGVRFYGPDDQARIEVALTLRDFDVGLDDIRRFIELLDRDRGAARTFLAQVLTDRIADFRRREQRAARTIAWLRTASSQTGDDRLP
;
A
#
# COMPACT_ATOMS: atom_id res chain seq x y z
N MET A 1 -19.15 30.96 43.91
CA MET A 1 -19.16 30.56 42.49
C MET A 1 -17.72 30.44 42.04
N ASN A 2 -17.18 29.23 41.87
CA ASN A 2 -15.85 29.04 41.29
C ASN A 2 -15.92 27.88 40.30
N ALA A 3 -15.50 28.16 39.06
CA ALA A 3 -15.63 27.28 37.91
C ALA A 3 -14.66 26.09 38.01
N MET A 4 -15.18 24.89 37.80
CA MET A 4 -14.44 23.63 37.72
C MET A 4 -13.79 23.52 36.33
N PRO A 5 -12.46 23.33 36.20
CA PRO A 5 -11.86 23.11 34.89
C PRO A 5 -12.15 21.67 34.45
N LEU A 6 -12.88 21.53 33.34
CA LEU A 6 -13.05 20.26 32.65
C LEU A 6 -11.69 19.81 32.09
N SER A 7 -11.09 18.78 32.69
CA SER A 7 -10.02 17.99 32.09
C SER A 7 -10.46 17.53 30.70
N ARG A 8 -9.82 18.04 29.66
CA ARG A 8 -9.86 17.42 28.33
C ARG A 8 -9.13 16.07 28.44
N PRO A 9 -9.76 14.93 28.11
CA PRO A 9 -9.03 13.68 27.99
C PRO A 9 -8.03 13.75 26.84
N ASP A 10 -6.99 12.98 27.04
CA ASP A 10 -5.64 13.09 26.50
C ASP A 10 -5.55 12.61 25.05
N ALA A 11 -5.67 13.54 24.09
CA ALA A 11 -5.52 13.23 22.66
C ALA A 11 -4.13 12.65 22.32
N ALA A 12 -3.12 12.95 23.14
CA ALA A 12 -1.77 12.39 22.97
C ALA A 12 -1.69 10.92 23.41
N ALA A 13 -2.46 10.50 24.43
CA ALA A 13 -2.51 9.10 24.87
C ALA A 13 -3.22 8.17 23.87
N SER A 14 -4.26 8.67 23.17
CA SER A 14 -4.93 7.93 22.08
C SER A 14 -4.00 7.75 20.88
N ALA A 15 -3.29 8.82 20.47
CA ALA A 15 -2.34 8.76 19.37
C ALA A 15 -1.15 7.82 19.65
N ALA A 16 -0.68 7.76 20.90
CA ALA A 16 0.38 6.84 21.32
C ALA A 16 -0.08 5.36 21.31
N SER A 17 -1.34 5.10 21.67
CA SER A 17 -1.92 3.74 21.66
C SER A 17 -2.20 3.25 20.23
N ASP A 18 -2.69 4.14 19.35
CA ASP A 18 -2.88 3.84 17.93
C ASP A 18 -1.53 3.59 17.23
N GLN A 19 -0.50 4.37 17.55
CA GLN A 19 0.86 4.17 17.02
C GLN A 19 1.45 2.83 17.46
N ALA A 20 1.27 2.44 18.72
CA ALA A 20 1.75 1.16 19.23
C ALA A 20 1.04 -0.05 18.57
N HIS A 21 -0.22 0.10 18.16
CA HIS A 21 -0.93 -0.94 17.41
C HIS A 21 -0.41 -1.06 15.97
N LEU A 22 -0.16 0.07 15.30
CA LEU A 22 0.44 0.11 13.95
C LEU A 22 1.86 -0.48 13.93
N ASP A 23 2.64 -0.26 14.98
CA ASP A 23 4.00 -0.80 15.11
C ASP A 23 3.99 -2.34 15.33
N ASN A 24 2.94 -2.90 15.93
CA ASN A 24 2.79 -4.34 16.15
C ASN A 24 2.32 -5.08 14.87
N ASP A 25 1.42 -4.50 14.09
CA ASP A 25 0.99 -5.06 12.80
C ASP A 25 2.10 -4.98 11.73
N ALA A 26 2.99 -3.99 11.82
CA ALA A 26 4.21 -3.90 11.01
C ALA A 26 5.16 -5.10 11.19
N ALA A 27 5.11 -5.77 12.34
CA ALA A 27 5.89 -6.95 12.66
C ALA A 27 5.26 -8.26 12.14
N SER A 28 3.97 -8.22 11.74
CA SER A 28 3.24 -9.36 11.17
C SER A 28 3.53 -9.61 9.69
N PHE A 29 4.26 -8.72 9.01
CA PHE A 29 4.73 -8.96 7.66
C PHE A 29 5.90 -9.96 7.69
N GLU A 30 5.63 -11.21 7.30
CA GLU A 30 6.55 -12.35 7.41
C GLU A 30 7.88 -12.19 6.65
N ASP A 31 7.95 -11.29 5.68
CA ASP A 31 9.15 -11.06 4.87
C ASP A 31 9.79 -9.68 5.11
N ALA A 32 11.12 -9.68 5.25
CA ALA A 32 11.93 -8.51 5.55
C ALA A 32 11.85 -7.41 4.46
N PHE A 33 11.65 -7.79 3.20
CA PHE A 33 11.44 -6.84 2.10
C PHE A 33 10.08 -6.14 2.22
N THR A 34 9.04 -6.87 2.65
CA THR A 34 7.72 -6.30 2.95
C THR A 34 7.80 -5.35 4.15
N GLN A 35 8.52 -5.72 5.20
CA GLN A 35 8.69 -4.87 6.39
C GLN A 35 9.50 -3.59 6.09
N ALA A 36 10.58 -3.69 5.30
CA ALA A 36 11.37 -2.53 4.90
C ALA A 36 10.56 -1.55 4.04
N ARG A 37 9.75 -2.07 3.12
CA ARG A 37 8.87 -1.29 2.25
C ARG A 37 7.69 -0.69 2.99
N TRP A 38 7.12 -1.42 3.96
CA TRP A 38 6.11 -0.90 4.89
C TRP A 38 6.65 0.27 5.73
N ARG A 39 7.85 0.12 6.32
CA ARG A 39 8.52 1.22 7.05
C ARG A 39 8.80 2.43 6.16
N ALA A 40 9.19 2.19 4.90
CA ALA A 40 9.39 3.26 3.94
C ALA A 40 8.07 3.96 3.57
N PHE A 41 7.00 3.19 3.36
CA PHE A 41 5.65 3.70 3.13
C PHE A 41 5.19 4.59 4.30
N LEU A 42 5.29 4.12 5.54
CA LEU A 42 4.90 4.90 6.73
C LEU A 42 5.67 6.21 6.82
N ARG A 43 6.99 6.19 6.57
CA ARG A 43 7.83 7.39 6.54
C ARG A 43 7.27 8.45 5.59
N ILE A 44 6.83 8.04 4.41
CA ILE A 44 6.33 8.93 3.36
C ILE A 44 4.94 9.48 3.72
N VAL A 45 4.07 8.64 4.27
CA VAL A 45 2.76 9.04 4.79
C VAL A 45 2.89 10.01 5.96
N GLU A 46 3.93 9.86 6.78
CA GLU A 46 4.29 10.74 7.88
C GLU A 46 4.99 12.02 7.43
N GLY A 47 5.38 12.13 6.16
CA GLY A 47 6.09 13.30 5.63
C GLY A 47 7.56 13.39 6.02
N ARG A 48 8.17 12.27 6.41
CA ARG A 48 9.59 12.20 6.71
C ARG A 48 10.38 12.00 5.39
N PRO A 49 11.41 12.81 5.12
CA PRO A 49 12.12 12.77 3.84
C PRO A 49 12.95 11.49 3.66
N ARG A 50 13.14 11.07 2.41
CA ARG A 50 14.07 9.98 2.06
C ARG A 50 15.49 10.55 1.95
N PRO A 51 16.51 9.95 2.60
CA PRO A 51 17.90 10.40 2.48
C PRO A 51 18.56 9.95 1.15
N ALA A 52 17.79 9.80 0.07
CA ALA A 52 18.32 9.26 -1.19
C ALA A 52 18.93 10.34 -2.08
N THR A 53 20.05 10.01 -2.70
CA THR A 53 20.66 10.84 -3.74
C THR A 53 19.94 10.64 -5.07
N LYS A 54 19.95 11.67 -5.92
CA LYS A 54 19.45 11.61 -7.30
C LYS A 54 20.13 10.47 -8.07
N ALA A 55 19.35 9.61 -8.72
CA ALA A 55 19.85 8.41 -9.39
C ALA A 55 19.23 8.21 -10.78
N MET A 56 19.93 7.51 -11.67
CA MET A 56 19.43 7.17 -13.00
C MET A 56 18.41 6.04 -12.96
N ILE A 57 17.53 5.96 -13.96
CA ILE A 57 16.51 4.91 -14.06
C ILE A 57 17.07 3.47 -13.91
N GLY A 58 18.27 3.22 -14.44
CA GLY A 58 18.92 1.90 -14.35
C GLY A 58 19.32 1.51 -12.93
N ASP A 59 19.80 2.47 -12.14
CA ASP A 59 20.18 2.25 -10.74
C ASP A 59 18.94 2.06 -9.88
N VAL A 60 17.91 2.89 -10.10
CA VAL A 60 16.62 2.79 -9.41
C VAL A 60 15.95 1.44 -9.68
N ALA A 61 15.94 0.98 -10.94
CA ALA A 61 15.43 -0.34 -11.30
C ALA A 61 16.13 -1.47 -10.54
N ARG A 62 17.47 -1.38 -10.44
CA ARG A 62 18.29 -2.35 -9.73
C ARG A 62 18.02 -2.34 -8.22
N TRP A 63 17.96 -1.17 -7.60
CA TRP A 63 17.75 -1.02 -6.15
C TRP A 63 16.37 -1.54 -5.72
N HIS A 64 15.35 -1.33 -6.53
CA HIS A 64 13.99 -1.78 -6.23
C HIS A 64 13.64 -3.15 -6.81
N GLY A 65 14.56 -3.80 -7.54
CA GLY A 65 14.33 -5.11 -8.16
C GLY A 65 13.23 -5.12 -9.22
N VAL A 66 13.01 -4.00 -9.91
CA VAL A 66 11.95 -3.84 -10.92
C VAL A 66 12.53 -3.65 -12.31
N THR A 67 11.72 -3.93 -13.33
CA THR A 67 12.13 -3.69 -14.72
C THR A 67 12.08 -2.20 -15.06
N LEU A 68 12.88 -1.76 -16.04
CA LEU A 68 12.77 -0.41 -16.61
C LEU A 68 11.36 -0.13 -17.14
N LYS A 69 10.69 -1.16 -17.69
CA LYS A 69 9.30 -1.06 -18.17
C LYS A 69 8.32 -0.73 -17.04
N ALA A 70 8.51 -1.31 -15.85
CA ALA A 70 7.70 -0.97 -14.69
C ALA A 70 7.89 0.49 -14.28
N LEU A 71 9.13 0.98 -14.22
CA LEU A 71 9.40 2.40 -13.92
C LEU A 71 8.81 3.34 -14.98
N HIS A 72 8.95 3.02 -16.27
CA HIS A 72 8.31 3.78 -17.34
C HIS A 72 6.78 3.82 -17.19
N ASN A 73 6.16 2.71 -16.78
CA ASN A 73 4.71 2.69 -16.55
C ASN A 73 4.28 3.63 -15.41
N LEU A 74 5.09 3.74 -14.35
CA LEU A 74 4.84 4.70 -13.27
C LEU A 74 4.98 6.15 -13.77
N ASP A 75 6.02 6.45 -14.54
CA ASP A 75 6.21 7.78 -15.14
C ASP A 75 5.06 8.17 -16.08
N GLU A 76 4.64 7.25 -16.95
CA GLU A 76 3.54 7.47 -17.91
C GLU A 76 2.23 7.82 -17.21
N ARG A 77 2.02 7.25 -16.02
CA ARG A 77 0.86 7.54 -15.16
C ARG A 77 1.07 8.75 -14.25
N ARG A 78 2.18 9.48 -14.39
CA ARG A 78 2.53 10.67 -13.60
C ARG A 78 2.57 10.41 -12.10
N ILE A 79 2.93 9.18 -11.71
CA ILE A 79 3.14 8.80 -10.31
C ILE A 79 4.47 9.39 -9.79
N THR A 80 5.44 9.56 -10.69
CA THR A 80 6.75 10.18 -10.47
C THR A 80 6.86 11.48 -11.28
N GLN A 81 7.73 12.39 -10.85
CA GLN A 81 8.02 13.66 -11.53
C GLN A 81 9.49 13.71 -11.95
N CYS A 82 9.97 12.63 -12.58
CA CYS A 82 11.39 12.48 -12.90
C CYS A 82 11.91 13.66 -13.75
N GLU A 83 13.11 14.14 -13.41
CA GLU A 83 13.82 15.11 -14.22
C GLU A 83 14.49 14.42 -15.42
N ARG A 84 14.47 15.07 -16.58
CA ARG A 84 15.23 14.61 -17.75
C ARG A 84 16.55 15.36 -17.82
N GLY A 85 17.65 14.63 -17.78
CA GLY A 85 18.98 15.20 -17.93
C GLY A 85 19.42 15.29 -19.39
N PRO A 86 20.65 15.80 -19.63
CA PRO A 86 21.26 15.84 -20.96
C PRO A 86 21.26 14.43 -21.59
N GLY A 87 20.83 14.33 -22.84
CA GLY A 87 20.71 13.04 -23.54
C GLY A 87 19.40 12.27 -23.28
N GLY A 88 18.41 12.89 -22.61
CA GLY A 88 17.07 12.31 -22.44
C GLY A 88 16.96 11.24 -21.36
N VAL A 89 18.03 11.01 -20.60
CA VAL A 89 18.07 10.07 -19.47
C VAL A 89 17.19 10.60 -18.32
N ARG A 90 16.40 9.70 -17.73
CA ARG A 90 15.54 10.01 -16.57
C ARG A 90 16.31 9.88 -15.27
N PHE A 91 16.16 10.89 -14.42
CA PHE A 91 16.71 10.93 -13.07
C PHE A 91 15.59 11.05 -12.05
N TYR A 92 15.73 10.29 -10.97
CA TYR A 92 14.77 10.24 -9.87
C TYR A 92 15.40 10.86 -8.64
N GLY A 93 14.79 11.94 -8.17
CA GLY A 93 15.16 12.54 -6.89
C GLY A 93 14.69 11.68 -5.70
N PRO A 94 15.08 12.05 -4.47
CA PRO A 94 14.61 11.36 -3.26
C PRO A 94 13.08 11.24 -3.18
N ASP A 95 12.34 12.28 -3.58
CA ASP A 95 10.87 12.28 -3.56
C ASP A 95 10.27 11.34 -4.61
N ASP A 96 10.87 11.25 -5.80
CA ASP A 96 10.40 10.31 -6.81
C ASP A 96 10.66 8.86 -6.41
N GLN A 97 11.82 8.59 -5.80
CA GLN A 97 12.12 7.26 -5.27
C GLN A 97 11.17 6.87 -4.14
N ALA A 98 10.79 7.83 -3.28
CA ALA A 98 9.74 7.64 -2.29
C ALA A 98 8.39 7.29 -2.96
N ARG A 99 7.98 8.04 -3.98
CA ARG A 99 6.75 7.75 -4.75
C ARG A 99 6.78 6.37 -5.39
N ILE A 100 7.93 5.93 -5.92
CA ILE A 100 8.11 4.59 -6.48
C ILE A 100 7.89 3.52 -5.40
N GLU A 101 8.52 3.65 -4.23
CA GLU A 101 8.35 2.68 -3.15
C GLU A 101 6.90 2.57 -2.67
N VAL A 102 6.22 3.70 -2.52
CA VAL A 102 4.78 3.73 -2.21
C VAL A 102 3.99 3.02 -3.29
N ALA A 103 4.21 3.37 -4.56
CA ALA A 103 3.48 2.79 -5.68
C ALA A 103 3.67 1.27 -5.74
N LEU A 104 4.91 0.79 -5.64
CA LEU A 104 5.17 -0.64 -5.60
C LEU A 104 4.47 -1.29 -4.40
N THR A 105 4.50 -0.66 -3.22
CA THR A 105 3.93 -1.25 -1.98
C THR A 105 2.43 -1.38 -2.08
N LEU A 106 1.76 -0.36 -2.62
CA LEU A 106 0.33 -0.42 -2.90
C LEU A 106 -0.02 -1.43 -4.00
N ARG A 107 0.87 -1.64 -4.97
CA ARG A 107 0.70 -2.70 -5.98
C ARG A 107 0.74 -4.11 -5.39
N ASP A 108 1.54 -4.35 -4.35
CA ASP A 108 1.57 -5.65 -3.66
C ASP A 108 0.23 -5.93 -2.93
N PHE A 109 -0.49 -4.88 -2.51
CA PHE A 109 -1.85 -4.98 -1.98
C PHE A 109 -2.93 -5.02 -3.08
N ASP A 110 -2.54 -5.17 -4.34
CA ASP A 110 -3.38 -5.09 -5.54
C ASP A 110 -4.23 -3.82 -5.65
N VAL A 111 -3.68 -2.70 -5.19
CA VAL A 111 -4.26 -1.37 -5.43
C VAL A 111 -4.02 -0.97 -6.89
N GLY A 112 -5.05 -0.41 -7.52
CA GLY A 112 -4.98 0.07 -8.89
C GLY A 112 -4.06 1.28 -9.04
N LEU A 113 -3.41 1.43 -10.19
CA LEU A 113 -2.50 2.55 -10.44
C LEU A 113 -3.20 3.91 -10.49
N ASP A 114 -4.51 3.95 -10.77
CA ASP A 114 -5.29 5.20 -10.71
C ASP A 114 -5.54 5.65 -9.28
N ASP A 115 -5.82 4.70 -8.37
CA ASP A 115 -5.93 4.99 -6.94
C ASP A 115 -4.57 5.40 -6.36
N ILE A 116 -3.48 4.74 -6.78
CA ILE A 116 -2.12 5.12 -6.40
C ILE A 116 -1.82 6.56 -6.84
N ARG A 117 -2.13 6.91 -8.09
CA ARG A 117 -1.94 8.28 -8.59
C ARG A 117 -2.74 9.28 -7.76
N ARG A 118 -4.03 9.01 -7.51
CA ARG A 118 -4.89 9.86 -6.70
C ARG A 118 -4.37 10.01 -5.27
N PHE A 119 -3.89 8.93 -4.67
CA PHE A 119 -3.29 8.96 -3.35
C PHE A 119 -2.07 9.88 -3.29
N ILE A 120 -1.17 9.81 -4.28
CA ILE A 120 0.01 10.67 -4.35
C ILE A 120 -0.39 12.14 -4.55
N GLU A 121 -1.35 12.42 -5.44
CA GLU A 121 -1.88 13.77 -5.64
C GLU A 121 -2.49 14.36 -4.36
N LEU A 122 -3.17 13.52 -3.57
CA LEU A 122 -3.67 13.92 -2.26
C LEU A 122 -2.52 14.10 -1.26
N LEU A 123 -1.52 13.24 -1.26
CA LEU A 123 -0.38 13.31 -0.33
C LEU A 123 0.38 14.64 -0.47
N ASP A 124 0.51 15.13 -1.70
CA ASP A 124 1.15 16.42 -2.01
C ASP A 124 0.31 17.63 -1.54
N ARG A 125 -1.01 17.49 -1.41
CA ARG A 125 -1.95 18.59 -1.11
C ARG A 125 -2.45 18.60 0.33
N ASP A 126 -2.86 17.44 0.81
CA ASP A 126 -3.47 17.20 2.11
C ASP A 126 -3.23 15.75 2.55
N ARG A 127 -2.29 15.58 3.49
CA ARG A 127 -1.92 14.27 4.04
C ARG A 127 -3.06 13.60 4.80
N GLY A 128 -3.96 14.37 5.42
CA GLY A 128 -5.13 13.84 6.11
C GLY A 128 -6.10 13.23 5.12
N ALA A 129 -6.43 13.96 4.06
CA ALA A 129 -7.28 13.46 2.98
C ALA A 129 -6.65 12.23 2.28
N ALA A 130 -5.33 12.21 2.09
CA ALA A 130 -4.62 11.08 1.52
C ALA A 130 -4.76 9.81 2.38
N ARG A 131 -4.59 9.92 3.70
CA ARG A 131 -4.74 8.81 4.65
C ARG A 131 -6.16 8.25 4.64
N THR A 132 -7.17 9.12 4.71
CA THR A 132 -8.58 8.71 4.66
C THR A 132 -8.90 8.00 3.35
N PHE A 133 -8.44 8.55 2.21
CA PHE A 133 -8.63 7.95 0.91
C PHE A 133 -8.01 6.55 0.83
N LEU A 134 -6.76 6.39 1.25
CA LEU A 134 -6.08 5.10 1.19
C LEU A 134 -6.70 4.06 2.12
N ALA A 135 -7.09 4.46 3.34
CA ALA A 135 -7.79 3.58 4.27
C ALA A 135 -9.10 3.04 3.66
N GLN A 136 -9.85 3.89 2.94
CA GLN A 136 -11.05 3.47 2.23
C GLN A 136 -10.73 2.48 1.10
N VAL A 137 -9.75 2.79 0.25
CA VAL A 137 -9.33 1.92 -0.86
C VAL A 137 -8.92 0.52 -0.36
N LEU A 138 -8.12 0.46 0.71
CA LEU A 138 -7.69 -0.80 1.30
C LEU A 138 -8.86 -1.56 1.95
N THR A 139 -9.79 -0.86 2.59
CA THR A 139 -11.01 -1.46 3.17
C THR A 139 -11.87 -2.10 2.08
N ASP A 140 -12.09 -1.39 0.97
CA ASP A 140 -12.85 -1.90 -0.16
C ASP A 140 -12.16 -3.12 -0.77
N ARG A 141 -10.83 -3.09 -0.86
CA ARG A 141 -10.02 -4.20 -1.37
C ARG A 141 -10.11 -5.45 -0.48
N ILE A 142 -10.05 -5.29 0.84
CA ILE A 142 -10.25 -6.38 1.80
C ILE A 142 -11.65 -6.99 1.62
N ALA A 143 -12.68 -6.16 1.50
CA ALA A 143 -14.05 -6.63 1.28
C ALA A 143 -14.16 -7.43 -0.04
N ASP A 144 -13.49 -6.98 -1.08
CA ASP A 144 -13.41 -7.63 -2.38
C ASP A 144 -12.73 -9.00 -2.33
N PHE A 145 -11.59 -9.09 -1.63
CA PHE A 145 -10.89 -10.36 -1.44
C PHE A 145 -11.73 -11.34 -0.63
N ARG A 146 -12.35 -10.90 0.46
CA ARG A 146 -13.28 -11.73 1.26
C ARG A 146 -14.44 -12.26 0.41
N ARG A 147 -15.00 -11.45 -0.49
CA ARG A 147 -16.05 -11.91 -1.42
C ARG A 147 -15.54 -13.00 -2.37
N ARG A 148 -14.30 -12.90 -2.86
CA ARG A 148 -13.70 -13.91 -3.76
C ARG A 148 -13.40 -15.21 -3.02
N GLU A 149 -12.85 -15.11 -1.82
CA GLU A 149 -12.61 -16.25 -0.92
C GLU A 149 -13.92 -17.00 -0.62
N GLN A 150 -14.97 -16.28 -0.20
CA GLN A 150 -16.28 -16.90 0.09
C GLN A 150 -16.87 -17.60 -1.14
N ARG A 151 -16.74 -17.02 -2.34
CA ARG A 151 -17.18 -17.67 -3.59
C ARG A 151 -16.40 -18.95 -3.84
N ALA A 152 -15.07 -18.91 -3.74
CA ALA A 152 -14.22 -20.09 -3.93
C ALA A 152 -14.55 -21.19 -2.92
N ALA A 153 -14.72 -20.85 -1.64
CA ALA A 153 -15.10 -21.79 -0.58
C ALA A 153 -16.45 -22.47 -0.86
N ARG A 154 -17.46 -21.70 -1.31
CA ARG A 154 -18.77 -22.25 -1.70
C ARG A 154 -18.65 -23.22 -2.88
N THR A 155 -17.87 -22.88 -3.89
CA THR A 155 -17.63 -23.76 -5.05
C THR A 155 -16.94 -25.05 -4.63
N ILE A 156 -15.90 -24.97 -3.77
CA ILE A 156 -15.20 -26.15 -3.24
C ILE A 156 -16.15 -27.05 -2.44
N ALA A 157 -17.00 -26.47 -1.57
CA ALA A 157 -17.97 -27.24 -0.82
C ALA A 157 -18.96 -27.97 -1.73
N TRP A 158 -19.50 -27.28 -2.74
CA TRP A 158 -20.40 -27.87 -3.74
C TRP A 158 -19.75 -29.05 -4.48
N LEU A 159 -18.52 -28.87 -4.99
CA LEU A 159 -17.78 -29.93 -5.69
C LEU A 159 -17.54 -31.17 -4.81
N ARG A 160 -17.21 -30.97 -3.53
CA ARG A 160 -17.03 -32.07 -2.56
C ARG A 160 -18.33 -32.84 -2.33
N THR A 161 -19.46 -32.15 -2.17
CA THR A 161 -20.77 -32.80 -1.98
C THR A 161 -21.30 -33.52 -3.22
N ALA A 162 -21.09 -32.96 -4.42
CA ALA A 162 -21.51 -33.58 -5.67
C ALA A 162 -20.74 -34.90 -5.92
N SER A 163 -19.45 -34.91 -5.59
CA SER A 163 -18.60 -36.11 -5.72
C SER A 163 -19.02 -37.24 -4.78
N SER A 164 -19.61 -36.92 -3.62
CA SER A 164 -20.12 -37.91 -2.66
C SER A 164 -21.42 -38.60 -3.12
N GLN A 165 -22.28 -37.91 -3.87
CA GLN A 165 -23.56 -38.47 -4.33
C GLN A 165 -23.40 -39.39 -5.55
N THR A 166 -22.43 -39.12 -6.43
CA THR A 166 -22.19 -39.96 -7.62
C THR A 166 -21.61 -41.35 -7.28
N GLY A 167 -21.12 -41.55 -6.05
CA GLY A 167 -20.64 -42.86 -5.58
C GLY A 167 -21.74 -43.80 -5.06
N ASP A 168 -22.94 -43.28 -4.75
CA ASP A 168 -24.04 -44.05 -4.14
C ASP A 168 -25.05 -44.58 -5.18
N ASP A 169 -25.05 -44.02 -6.39
CA ASP A 169 -26.04 -44.30 -7.45
C ASP A 169 -25.61 -45.42 -8.43
N ARG A 170 -24.68 -46.29 -8.01
CA ARG A 170 -24.25 -47.47 -8.79
C ARG A 170 -24.22 -48.71 -7.90
N LEU A 171 -25.35 -49.38 -7.70
CA LEU A 171 -25.47 -50.82 -7.41
C LEU A 171 -26.95 -51.24 -7.48
N PRO A 172 -27.40 -51.92 -8.56
CA PRO A 172 -28.41 -52.97 -8.46
C PRO A 172 -27.79 -54.33 -8.11
#